data_AF-A0A956AKN2-F1
#
_entry.id   AF-A0A956AKN2-F1
#
_cell.length_a   1.000
_cell.length_b   1.000
_cell.length_c   1.000
_cell.angle_alpha   90.00
_cell.angle_beta   90.00
_cell.angle_gamma   90.00
#
_symmetry.space_group_name_H-M   'P 1'
#
loop_
_entity.id
_entity.type
_entity.pdbx_description
1 polymer ?
#
loop_
_entity_poly.entity_id
_entity_poly.type
_entity_poly.pdbx_seq_one_letter_code
_entity_poly.pdbx_strand_id
1 'polypeptide(L)'
;MTTAQSNPGLLTRLDDGLARGEAAIATVMLLLMILVAAAQATLRNLTNLDFAWANVALAHLTWADSFLQKGTLWLAFLGASLATHSHKHIAIDVLPRLAPRKPRLVMRGLVNLGTGVICFYLARVFFASVLNNAKDIPLQFSVLGASGATVHICDAPLKLVTGAGLERPDVFCAVRAILSKFGAPMSTPEVALQLIVPVMLLLMAVRFVVGGFVSFAALGRPPRQKDGPDPSARAGAGSQAQPAEDAR
;
A
#
# COMPACT_ATOMS: atom_id res chain seq x y z
N MET A 1 -29.46 25.87 17.79
CA MET A 1 -29.22 25.11 19.03
C MET A 1 -28.53 23.80 18.65
N THR A 2 -27.29 23.66 19.12
CA THR A 2 -26.50 22.42 19.27
C THR A 2 -26.56 21.41 18.13
N THR A 3 -25.67 21.62 17.15
CA THR A 3 -25.11 20.54 16.35
C THR A 3 -24.52 19.50 17.31
N ALA A 4 -25.16 18.33 17.40
CA ALA A 4 -24.55 17.17 18.01
C ALA A 4 -23.31 16.82 17.18
N GLN A 5 -22.16 17.41 17.55
CA GLN A 5 -20.85 16.97 17.12
C GLN A 5 -20.73 15.52 17.58
N SER A 6 -21.07 14.58 16.70
CA SER A 6 -20.68 13.19 16.90
C SER A 6 -19.15 13.22 16.87
N ASN A 7 -18.55 13.09 18.04
CA ASN A 7 -17.11 12.93 18.21
C ASN A 7 -16.67 11.88 17.18
N PRO A 8 -15.90 12.21 16.13
CA PRO A 8 -15.47 11.21 15.17
C PRO A 8 -14.72 10.18 15.98
N GLY A 9 -15.27 8.96 16.06
CA GLY A 9 -14.74 7.92 16.91
C GLY A 9 -13.24 7.76 16.65
N LEU A 10 -12.49 7.36 17.68
CA LEU A 10 -11.03 7.16 17.60
C LEU A 10 -10.62 6.38 16.32
N LEU A 11 -11.45 5.42 15.92
CA LEU A 11 -11.28 4.60 14.71
C LEU A 11 -11.24 5.40 13.40
N THR A 12 -12.09 6.41 13.22
CA THR A 12 -12.11 7.19 11.97
C THR A 12 -10.91 8.12 11.88
N ARG A 13 -10.45 8.67 13.02
CA ARG A 13 -9.24 9.50 13.08
C ARG A 13 -7.98 8.69 12.79
N LEU A 14 -7.90 7.47 13.31
CA LEU A 14 -6.80 6.54 13.04
C LEU A 14 -6.78 6.13 11.57
N ASP A 15 -7.94 5.81 10.98
CA ASP A 15 -8.02 5.42 9.58
C ASP A 15 -7.62 6.56 8.63
N ASP A 16 -8.08 7.79 8.89
CA ASP A 16 -7.70 8.98 8.13
C ASP A 16 -6.20 9.33 8.29
N GLY A 17 -5.65 9.14 9.49
CA GLY A 17 -4.22 9.32 9.73
C GLY A 17 -3.38 8.29 8.99
N LEU A 18 -3.80 7.02 9.03
CA LEU A 18 -3.16 5.92 8.33
C LEU A 18 -3.20 6.13 6.81
N ALA A 19 -4.35 6.55 6.26
CA ALA A 19 -4.48 6.84 4.83
C ALA A 19 -3.57 7.98 4.35
N ARG A 20 -3.39 9.04 5.17
CA ARG A 20 -2.41 10.10 4.87
C ARG A 20 -0.98 9.59 4.91
N GLY A 21 -0.66 8.74 5.88
CA GLY A 21 0.63 8.07 5.96
C GLY A 21 0.92 7.21 4.73
N GLU A 22 -0.03 6.37 4.32
CA GLU A 22 0.04 5.56 3.10
C GLU A 22 0.28 6.42 1.86
N ALA A 23 -0.46 7.52 1.71
CA ALA A 23 -0.30 8.45 0.58
C ALA A 23 1.07 9.15 0.58
N ALA A 24 1.56 9.58 1.74
CA ALA A 24 2.88 10.20 1.86
C ALA A 24 4.00 9.21 1.50
N ILE A 25 3.92 7.98 2.04
CA ILE A 25 4.88 6.91 1.74
C ILE A 25 4.85 6.58 0.24
N ALA A 26 3.66 6.41 -0.35
CA ALA A 26 3.53 6.13 -1.78
C ALA A 26 4.12 7.26 -2.64
N THR A 27 3.87 8.52 -2.27
CA THR A 27 4.40 9.67 -3.01
C THR A 27 5.93 9.72 -2.94
N VAL A 28 6.51 9.57 -1.74
CA VAL A 28 7.97 9.54 -1.56
C VAL A 28 8.60 8.38 -2.30
N MET A 29 8.00 7.18 -2.20
CA MET A 29 8.46 5.99 -2.91
C MET A 29 8.45 6.19 -4.42
N LEU A 30 7.36 6.74 -4.96
CA LEU A 30 7.23 7.01 -6.39
C LEU A 30 8.28 8.02 -6.87
N LEU A 31 8.48 9.11 -6.13
CA LEU A 31 9.52 10.09 -6.45
C LEU A 31 10.91 9.47 -6.44
N LEU A 32 11.22 8.66 -5.43
CA LEU A 32 12.50 7.96 -5.33
C LEU A 32 12.71 7.00 -6.51
N MET A 33 11.67 6.24 -6.89
CA MET A 33 11.72 5.34 -8.05
C MET A 33 11.95 6.10 -9.36
N ILE A 34 11.29 7.24 -9.55
CA ILE A 34 11.49 8.08 -10.74
C ILE A 34 12.94 8.57 -10.81
N LEU A 35 13.49 9.06 -9.70
CA LEU A 35 14.88 9.53 -9.64
C LEU A 35 15.88 8.41 -9.94
N VAL A 36 15.71 7.24 -9.33
CA VAL A 36 16.58 6.07 -9.54
C VAL A 36 16.49 5.59 -10.99
N ALA A 37 15.29 5.46 -11.54
CA ALA A 37 15.09 5.04 -12.93
C ALA A 37 15.67 6.06 -13.92
N ALA A 38 15.50 7.35 -13.67
CA ALA A 38 16.11 8.41 -14.48
C ALA A 38 17.64 8.33 -14.44
N ALA A 39 18.23 8.16 -13.25
CA ALA A 39 19.67 8.00 -13.09
C ALA A 39 20.19 6.77 -13.87
N GLN A 40 19.52 5.61 -13.76
CA GLN A 40 19.88 4.42 -14.53
C GLN A 40 19.78 4.65 -16.04
N ALA A 41 18.71 5.30 -16.51
CA ALA A 41 18.52 5.62 -17.93
C ALA A 41 19.63 6.56 -18.45
N THR A 42 19.98 7.60 -17.69
CA THR A 42 21.06 8.53 -18.04
C THR A 42 22.42 7.81 -18.07
N LEU A 43 22.75 7.02 -17.05
CA LEU A 43 24.02 6.27 -17.01
C LEU A 43 24.13 5.26 -18.15
N ARG A 44 23.04 4.57 -18.50
CA ARG A 44 23.00 3.68 -19.68
C ARG A 44 23.22 4.45 -20.98
N ASN A 45 22.59 5.63 -21.13
CA ASN A 45 22.78 6.46 -22.31
C ASN A 45 24.22 6.99 -22.42
N LEU A 46 24.86 7.39 -21.32
CA LEU A 46 26.26 7.80 -21.30
C LEU A 46 27.21 6.64 -21.59
N THR A 47 26.88 5.42 -21.14
CA THR A 47 27.65 4.22 -21.48
C THR A 47 27.58 3.93 -22.99
N ASN A 48 26.43 4.14 -23.62
CA ASN A 48 26.27 4.03 -25.08
C ASN A 48 27.03 5.12 -25.87
N LEU A 49 27.41 6.22 -25.21
CA LEU A 49 28.24 7.30 -25.77
C LEU A 49 29.75 7.11 -25.44
N ASP A 50 30.15 5.90 -25.01
CA ASP A 50 31.52 5.50 -24.68
C ASP A 50 32.17 6.27 -23.51
N PHE A 51 31.38 6.84 -22.60
CA PHE A 51 31.91 7.42 -21.36
C PHE A 51 32.34 6.31 -20.38
N ALA A 52 33.65 6.07 -20.25
CA ALA A 52 34.20 4.99 -19.43
C ALA A 52 33.78 5.00 -17.94
N TRP A 53 33.63 6.20 -17.34
CA TRP A 53 33.21 6.34 -15.95
C TRP A 53 31.73 5.96 -15.71
N ALA A 54 30.88 6.07 -16.74
CA ALA A 54 29.45 5.79 -16.64
C ALA A 54 29.19 4.30 -16.40
N ASN A 55 29.99 3.42 -17.01
CA ASN A 55 29.87 1.98 -16.80
C ASN A 55 30.22 1.58 -15.35
N VAL A 56 31.26 2.19 -14.78
CA VAL A 56 31.64 1.96 -13.37
C VAL A 56 30.56 2.47 -12.43
N ALA A 57 30.03 3.67 -12.68
CA ALA A 57 28.93 4.22 -11.89
C ALA A 57 27.66 3.35 -11.98
N LEU A 58 27.35 2.81 -13.17
CA LEU A 58 26.22 1.90 -13.37
C LEU A 58 26.40 0.57 -12.61
N ALA A 59 27.63 0.05 -12.52
CA ALA A 59 27.94 -1.15 -11.75
C ALA A 59 27.71 -0.99 -10.25
N HIS A 60 27.78 0.23 -9.70
CA HIS A 60 27.42 0.50 -8.30
C HIS A 60 25.90 0.57 -8.05
N LEU A 61 25.07 0.63 -9.10
CA LEU A 61 23.61 0.71 -9.03
C LEU A 61 22.90 -0.66 -9.15
N THR A 62 23.56 -1.78 -8.83
CA THR A 62 22.97 -3.14 -8.92
C THR A 62 21.71 -3.32 -8.07
N TRP A 63 21.56 -2.57 -6.98
CA TRP A 63 20.39 -2.59 -6.11
C TRP A 63 19.16 -1.91 -6.73
N ALA A 64 19.37 -1.02 -7.71
CA ALA A 64 18.32 -0.16 -8.25
C ALA A 64 17.21 -0.99 -8.94
N ASP A 65 17.57 -2.02 -9.70
CA ASP A 65 16.59 -2.88 -10.38
C ASP A 65 15.69 -3.62 -9.37
N SER A 66 16.29 -4.18 -8.31
CA SER A 66 15.55 -4.83 -7.22
C SER A 66 14.66 -3.85 -6.45
N PHE A 67 15.15 -2.63 -6.22
CA PHE A 67 14.39 -1.56 -5.58
C PHE A 67 13.20 -1.13 -6.43
N LEU A 68 13.37 -0.92 -7.74
CA LEU A 68 12.28 -0.54 -8.64
C LEU A 68 11.23 -1.65 -8.73
N GLN A 69 11.64 -2.91 -8.87
CA GLN A 69 10.72 -4.04 -8.93
C GLN A 69 9.87 -4.15 -7.65
N LYS A 70 10.49 -4.08 -6.48
CA LYS A 70 9.76 -4.14 -5.20
C LYS A 70 9.00 -2.86 -4.92
N GLY A 71 9.52 -1.71 -5.33
CA GLY A 71 8.87 -0.41 -5.24
C GLY A 71 7.54 -0.38 -6.00
N THR A 72 7.45 -0.97 -7.20
CA THR A 72 6.17 -1.08 -7.92
C THR A 72 5.14 -1.89 -7.14
N LEU A 73 5.56 -3.00 -6.50
CA LEU A 73 4.70 -3.80 -5.63
C LEU A 73 4.20 -2.98 -4.43
N TRP A 74 5.08 -2.22 -3.80
CA TRP A 74 4.71 -1.30 -2.70
C TRP A 74 3.68 -0.27 -3.15
N LEU A 75 3.91 0.38 -4.30
CA LEU A 75 2.98 1.36 -4.87
C LEU A 75 1.63 0.75 -5.23
N ALA A 76 1.61 -0.47 -5.78
CA ALA A 76 0.38 -1.16 -6.12
C ALA A 76 -0.50 -1.39 -4.87
N PHE A 77 0.10 -1.86 -3.78
CA PHE A 77 -0.64 -2.11 -2.53
C PHE A 77 -1.03 -0.82 -1.80
N LEU A 78 -0.15 0.18 -1.72
CA LEU A 78 -0.50 1.47 -1.13
C LEU A 78 -1.58 2.19 -1.93
N GLY A 79 -1.50 2.15 -3.26
CA GLY A 79 -2.51 2.71 -4.16
C GLY A 79 -3.85 2.00 -4.06
N ALA A 80 -3.85 0.66 -4.01
CA ALA A 80 -5.06 -0.13 -3.80
C ALA A 80 -5.71 0.20 -2.45
N SER A 81 -4.91 0.24 -1.38
CA SER A 81 -5.37 0.61 -0.04
C SER A 81 -6.00 2.00 0.00
N LEU A 82 -5.36 3.01 -0.61
CA LEU A 82 -5.90 4.38 -0.68
C LEU A 82 -7.19 4.47 -1.52
N ALA A 83 -7.29 3.70 -2.60
CA ALA A 83 -8.50 3.62 -3.42
C ALA A 83 -9.70 3.05 -2.63
N THR A 84 -9.45 2.06 -1.75
CA THR A 84 -10.48 1.51 -0.86
C THR A 84 -10.93 2.51 0.21
N HIS A 85 -10.01 3.29 0.80
CA HIS A 85 -10.34 4.35 1.76
C HIS A 85 -11.21 5.44 1.13
N SER A 86 -10.82 5.94 -0.05
CA SER A 86 -11.56 6.99 -0.76
C SER A 86 -12.87 6.49 -1.38
N HIS A 87 -13.22 5.20 -1.24
CA HIS A 87 -14.40 4.57 -1.83
C HIS A 87 -14.51 4.80 -3.34
N LYS A 88 -13.39 4.95 -4.05
CA LYS A 88 -13.34 5.22 -5.49
C LYS A 88 -13.44 3.93 -6.31
N HIS A 89 -14.38 3.04 -5.97
CA HIS A 89 -14.67 1.85 -6.78
C HIS A 89 -15.58 2.24 -7.96
N ILE A 90 -15.01 2.95 -8.94
CA ILE A 90 -15.73 3.59 -10.05
C ILE A 90 -16.60 2.60 -10.85
N ALA A 91 -16.18 1.33 -10.99
CA ALA A 91 -16.85 0.36 -11.86
C ALA A 91 -17.96 -0.48 -11.17
N ILE A 92 -17.86 -0.76 -9.87
CA ILE A 92 -18.86 -1.58 -9.14
C ILE A 92 -20.07 -0.71 -8.73
N ASP A 93 -19.90 0.61 -8.69
CA ASP A 93 -20.92 1.54 -8.19
C ASP A 93 -22.05 1.89 -9.17
N VAL A 94 -22.10 1.31 -10.37
CA VAL A 94 -23.23 1.50 -11.31
C VAL A 94 -24.50 0.80 -10.83
N LEU A 95 -24.41 -0.47 -10.42
CA LEU A 95 -25.55 -1.24 -9.92
C LEU A 95 -26.22 -0.61 -8.68
N PRO A 96 -25.47 -0.14 -7.66
CA PRO A 96 -26.07 0.53 -6.50
C PRO A 96 -26.58 1.94 -6.79
N ARG A 97 -26.25 2.57 -7.93
CA ARG A 97 -26.88 3.85 -8.34
C ARG A 97 -28.32 3.68 -8.79
N LEU A 98 -28.66 2.50 -9.33
CA LEU A 98 -30.01 2.16 -9.78
C LEU A 98 -30.88 1.55 -8.65
N ALA A 99 -30.25 1.07 -7.57
CA ALA A 99 -30.95 0.38 -6.48
C ALA A 99 -31.52 1.33 -5.40
N PRO A 100 -32.68 1.01 -4.81
CA PRO A 100 -33.22 1.74 -3.67
C PRO A 100 -32.31 1.61 -2.42
N ARG A 101 -32.50 2.51 -1.44
CA ARG A 101 -31.57 2.71 -0.31
C ARG A 101 -31.21 1.43 0.48
N LYS A 102 -32.20 0.60 0.81
CA LYS A 102 -32.01 -0.60 1.63
C LYS A 102 -31.16 -1.68 0.91
N PRO A 103 -31.52 -2.14 -0.30
CA PRO A 103 -30.70 -3.13 -1.02
C PRO A 103 -29.31 -2.59 -1.37
N ARG A 104 -29.17 -1.28 -1.62
CA ARG A 104 -27.85 -0.65 -1.82
C ARG A 104 -26.92 -0.85 -0.61
N LEU A 105 -27.42 -0.61 0.61
CA LEU A 105 -26.63 -0.76 1.83
C LEU A 105 -26.29 -2.23 2.11
N VAL A 106 -27.24 -3.14 1.89
CA VAL A 106 -27.02 -4.59 2.05
C VAL A 106 -25.96 -5.09 1.06
N MET A 107 -26.08 -4.73 -0.22
CA MET A 107 -25.11 -5.14 -1.24
C MET A 107 -23.71 -4.62 -0.93
N ARG A 108 -23.59 -3.35 -0.52
CA ARG A 108 -22.30 -2.78 -0.10
C ARG A 108 -21.73 -3.50 1.13
N GLY A 109 -22.58 -3.83 2.11
CA GLY A 109 -22.19 -4.60 3.28
C GLY A 109 -21.64 -5.98 2.90
N LEU A 110 -22.36 -6.73 2.07
CA LEU A 110 -21.97 -8.06 1.62
C LEU A 110 -20.67 -8.05 0.80
N VAL A 111 -20.55 -7.13 -0.16
CA VAL A 111 -19.33 -6.99 -0.98
C VAL A 111 -18.12 -6.66 -0.10
N ASN A 112 -18.27 -5.73 0.84
CA ASN A 112 -17.20 -5.37 1.76
C ASN A 112 -16.79 -6.55 2.65
N LEU A 113 -17.75 -7.26 3.27
CA LEU A 113 -17.43 -8.43 4.08
C LEU A 113 -16.76 -9.54 3.25
N GLY A 114 -17.30 -9.85 2.06
CA GLY A 114 -16.72 -10.84 1.16
C GLY A 114 -15.29 -10.49 0.75
N THR A 115 -15.06 -9.23 0.38
CA THR A 115 -13.72 -8.73 0.01
C THR A 115 -12.77 -8.78 1.20
N GLY A 116 -13.23 -8.40 2.40
CA GLY A 116 -12.44 -8.49 3.62
C GLY A 116 -12.00 -9.92 3.95
N VAL A 117 -12.89 -10.89 3.79
CA VAL A 117 -12.58 -12.32 3.97
C VAL A 117 -11.55 -12.79 2.94
N ILE A 118 -11.72 -12.44 1.67
CA ILE A 118 -10.75 -12.77 0.61
C ILE A 118 -9.38 -12.16 0.92
N CYS A 119 -9.32 -10.88 1.26
CA CYS A 119 -8.08 -10.20 1.64
C CYS A 119 -7.39 -10.87 2.84
N PHE A 120 -8.15 -11.32 3.85
CA PHE A 120 -7.60 -12.04 4.99
C PHE A 120 -6.97 -13.39 4.61
N TYR A 121 -7.67 -14.20 3.79
CA TYR A 121 -7.10 -15.47 3.33
C TYR A 121 -5.88 -15.27 2.43
N LEU A 122 -5.92 -14.28 1.53
CA LEU A 122 -4.75 -13.93 0.73
C LEU A 122 -3.58 -13.49 1.61
N ALA A 123 -3.82 -12.65 2.63
CA ALA A 123 -2.78 -12.25 3.58
C ALA A 123 -2.12 -13.46 4.25
N ARG A 124 -2.91 -14.47 4.66
CA ARG A 124 -2.41 -15.71 5.24
C ARG A 124 -1.56 -16.53 4.27
N VAL A 125 -2.03 -16.70 3.03
CA VAL A 125 -1.31 -17.45 1.99
C VAL A 125 0.01 -16.76 1.65
N PHE A 126 -0.01 -15.45 1.42
CA PHE A 126 1.21 -14.69 1.12
C PHE A 126 2.18 -14.66 2.30
N PHE A 127 1.69 -14.56 3.54
CA PHE A 127 2.54 -14.64 4.73
C PHE A 127 3.24 -16.00 4.84
N ALA A 128 2.50 -17.09 4.63
CA ALA A 128 3.08 -18.44 4.60
C ALA A 128 4.10 -18.60 3.46
N SER A 129 3.82 -18.06 2.27
CA SER A 129 4.74 -18.06 1.14
C SER A 129 6.04 -17.31 1.46
N VAL A 130 5.95 -16.11 2.02
CA VAL A 130 7.13 -15.32 2.41
C VAL A 130 7.96 -16.05 3.47
N LEU A 131 7.32 -16.68 4.47
CA LEU A 131 8.03 -17.46 5.49
C LEU A 131 8.72 -18.70 4.91
N ASN A 132 8.16 -19.32 3.87
CA ASN A 132 8.82 -20.43 3.19
C ASN A 132 10.05 -19.95 2.41
N ASN A 133 9.94 -18.84 1.67
CA ASN A 133 11.08 -18.22 0.99
C ASN A 133 12.16 -17.74 1.97
N ALA A 134 11.78 -17.35 3.20
CA ALA A 134 12.72 -16.91 4.23
C ALA A 134 13.59 -18.03 4.79
N LYS A 135 13.22 -19.31 4.61
CA LYS A 135 14.03 -20.46 5.02
C LYS A 135 15.19 -20.73 4.07
N ASP A 136 15.05 -20.31 2.81
CA ASP A 136 16.10 -20.45 1.82
C ASP A 136 17.15 -19.37 2.07
N ILE A 137 18.30 -19.79 2.61
CA ILE A 137 19.46 -18.93 2.88
C ILE A 137 20.36 -18.99 1.65
N PRO A 138 20.56 -17.89 0.90
CA PRO A 138 21.47 -17.89 -0.22
C PRO A 138 22.92 -18.02 0.25
N LEU A 139 23.79 -18.54 -0.61
CA LEU A 139 25.20 -18.78 -0.29
C LEU A 139 25.92 -17.51 0.22
N GLN A 140 25.58 -16.35 -0.33
CA GLN A 140 26.16 -15.05 0.08
C GLN A 140 25.83 -14.62 1.53
N PHE A 141 24.82 -15.22 2.16
CA PHE A 141 24.44 -14.96 3.55
C PHE A 141 24.63 -16.18 4.46
N SER A 142 25.20 -17.27 3.94
CA SER A 142 25.50 -18.49 4.70
C SER A 142 26.98 -18.54 5.07
N VAL A 143 27.28 -18.89 6.32
CA VAL A 143 28.63 -19.12 6.83
C VAL A 143 28.68 -20.52 7.45
N LEU A 144 29.75 -21.27 7.21
CA LEU A 144 29.96 -22.55 7.90
C LEU A 144 30.25 -22.27 9.38
N GLY A 145 29.36 -22.74 10.26
CA GLY A 145 29.54 -22.68 11.70
C GLY A 145 30.63 -23.66 12.16
N ALA A 146 31.11 -23.47 13.39
CA ALA A 146 32.13 -24.31 14.00
C ALA A 146 31.73 -25.80 14.14
N SER A 147 30.42 -26.10 14.07
CA SER A 147 29.86 -27.46 14.09
C SER A 147 29.68 -28.09 12.71
N GLY A 148 30.08 -27.40 11.62
CA GLY A 148 29.88 -27.85 10.24
C GLY A 148 28.50 -27.56 9.66
N ALA A 149 27.57 -27.00 10.46
CA ALA A 149 26.25 -26.57 9.98
C ALA A 149 26.32 -25.16 9.35
N THR A 150 25.52 -24.92 8.29
CA THR A 150 25.38 -23.59 7.70
C THR A 150 24.53 -22.71 8.62
N VAL A 151 25.08 -21.57 9.01
CA VAL A 151 24.39 -20.56 9.82
C VAL A 151 24.29 -19.25 9.06
N HIS A 152 23.26 -18.46 9.36
CA HIS A 152 23.08 -17.17 8.73
C HIS A 152 24.14 -16.17 9.23
N ILE A 153 24.63 -15.28 8.35
CA ILE A 153 25.70 -14.31 8.66
C ILE A 153 25.41 -13.43 9.89
N CYS A 154 24.14 -13.16 10.16
CA CYS A 154 23.73 -12.39 11.34
C CYS A 154 23.84 -13.15 12.66
N ASP A 155 23.83 -14.47 12.63
CA ASP A 155 23.87 -15.36 13.80
C ASP A 155 25.29 -15.92 14.03
N ALA A 156 26.20 -15.74 13.07
CA ALA A 156 27.59 -16.17 13.14
C ALA A 156 28.49 -15.21 13.94
N PRO A 157 29.51 -15.71 14.67
CA PRO A 157 30.49 -14.87 15.33
C PRO A 157 31.34 -14.11 14.32
N LEU A 158 31.65 -12.84 14.61
CA LEU A 158 32.29 -11.89 13.68
C LEU A 158 33.61 -12.42 13.09
N LYS A 159 34.38 -13.21 13.85
CA LYS A 159 35.65 -13.82 13.42
C LYS A 159 35.48 -14.81 12.26
N LEU A 160 34.36 -15.53 12.19
CA LEU A 160 34.08 -16.46 11.09
C LEU A 160 33.61 -15.72 9.84
N VAL A 161 32.90 -14.60 10.03
CA VAL A 161 32.41 -13.75 8.94
C VAL A 161 33.57 -13.05 8.23
N THR A 162 34.48 -12.43 9.00
CA THR A 162 35.68 -11.80 8.44
C THR A 162 36.67 -12.82 7.87
N GLY A 163 36.79 -13.99 8.49
CA GLY A 163 37.60 -15.10 7.97
C GLY A 163 37.08 -15.68 6.65
N ALA A 164 35.78 -15.55 6.38
CA ALA A 164 35.15 -15.92 5.11
C ALA A 164 35.18 -14.80 4.04
N GLY A 165 35.78 -13.64 4.35
CA GLY A 165 35.81 -12.49 3.44
C GLY A 165 34.46 -11.81 3.23
N LEU A 166 33.49 -12.05 4.12
CA LEU A 166 32.15 -11.46 4.06
C LEU A 166 32.07 -10.23 4.97
N GLU A 167 31.35 -9.21 4.54
CA GLU A 167 31.07 -8.01 5.34
C GLU A 167 29.67 -8.13 5.95
N ARG A 168 29.55 -7.91 7.27
CA ARG A 168 28.27 -8.06 7.99
C ARG A 168 27.45 -6.77 7.85
N PRO A 169 26.26 -6.80 7.21
CA PRO A 169 25.40 -5.63 7.14
C PRO A 169 24.67 -5.40 8.48
N ASP A 170 25.24 -4.55 9.35
CA ASP A 170 24.75 -4.36 10.72
C ASP A 170 23.29 -3.87 10.79
N VAL A 171 22.90 -2.96 9.89
CA VAL A 171 21.51 -2.44 9.83
C VAL A 171 20.53 -3.56 9.50
N PHE A 172 20.87 -4.42 8.54
CA PHE A 172 20.02 -5.55 8.17
C PHE A 172 19.92 -6.57 9.32
N CYS A 173 21.04 -6.87 9.99
CA CYS A 173 21.03 -7.79 11.11
C CYS A 173 20.22 -7.25 12.31
N ALA A 174 20.25 -5.94 12.56
CA ALA A 174 19.41 -5.31 13.58
C ALA A 174 17.91 -5.43 13.25
N VAL A 175 17.52 -5.15 12.00
CA VAL A 175 16.12 -5.30 11.55
C VAL A 175 15.68 -6.76 11.60
N ARG A 176 16.53 -7.70 11.16
CA ARG A 176 16.27 -9.15 11.26
C ARG A 176 16.05 -9.60 12.70
N ALA A 177 16.82 -9.07 13.66
CA ALA A 177 16.65 -9.39 15.08
C ALA A 177 15.31 -8.91 15.66
N ILE A 178 14.73 -7.84 15.10
CA ILE A 178 13.38 -7.40 15.47
C ILE A 178 12.34 -8.31 14.82
N LEU A 179 12.48 -8.58 13.51
CA LEU A 179 11.55 -9.42 12.76
C LEU A 179 11.51 -10.88 13.26
N SER A 180 12.64 -11.42 13.73
CA SER A 180 12.71 -12.76 14.30
C SER A 180 11.87 -12.90 15.57
N LYS A 181 11.74 -11.83 16.38
CA LYS A 181 10.83 -11.83 17.55
C LYS A 181 9.37 -11.98 17.16
N PHE A 182 9.00 -11.51 15.96
CA PHE A 182 7.66 -11.66 15.39
C PHE A 182 7.49 -12.97 14.59
N GLY A 183 8.44 -13.91 14.69
CA GLY A 183 8.38 -15.19 14.00
C GLY A 183 8.68 -15.10 12.50
N ALA A 184 9.31 -14.03 12.03
CA ALA A 184 9.64 -13.79 10.62
C ALA A 184 11.17 -13.63 10.41
N PRO A 185 11.97 -14.71 10.53
CA PRO A 185 13.42 -14.65 10.33
C PRO A 185 13.76 -14.51 8.84
N MET A 186 13.91 -13.28 8.35
CA MET A 186 14.16 -13.02 6.93
C MET A 186 15.62 -13.29 6.53
N SER A 187 15.83 -14.16 5.53
CA SER A 187 17.15 -14.54 5.01
C SER A 187 17.82 -13.42 4.21
N THR A 188 17.06 -12.58 3.51
CA THR A 188 17.62 -11.47 2.74
C THR A 188 16.79 -10.18 2.88
N PRO A 189 17.39 -9.00 2.61
CA PRO A 189 16.66 -7.74 2.58
C PRO A 189 15.50 -7.75 1.57
N GLU A 190 15.68 -8.43 0.45
CA GLU A 190 14.70 -8.56 -0.62
C GLU A 190 13.44 -9.29 -0.15
N VAL A 191 13.61 -10.40 0.58
CA VAL A 191 12.49 -11.17 1.13
C VAL A 191 11.80 -10.36 2.23
N ALA A 192 12.55 -9.62 3.05
CA ALA A 192 11.98 -8.73 4.06
C ALA A 192 11.07 -7.66 3.43
N LEU A 193 11.45 -7.08 2.30
CA LEU A 193 10.63 -6.08 1.59
C LEU A 193 9.31 -6.64 1.03
N GLN A 194 9.18 -7.97 0.88
CA GLN A 194 7.94 -8.61 0.43
C GLN A 194 6.88 -8.73 1.53
N LEU A 195 7.24 -8.51 2.81
CA LEU A 195 6.28 -8.47 3.93
C LEU A 195 5.17 -7.44 3.75
N ILE A 196 5.38 -6.41 2.90
CA ILE A 196 4.33 -5.43 2.66
C ILE A 196 3.03 -6.09 2.17
N VAL A 197 3.13 -7.14 1.34
CA VAL A 197 1.97 -7.77 0.71
C VAL A 197 1.00 -8.33 1.75
N PRO A 198 1.41 -9.26 2.63
CA PRO A 198 0.51 -9.77 3.66
C PRO A 198 0.07 -8.70 4.66
N VAL A 199 0.93 -7.72 4.98
CA VAL A 199 0.59 -6.63 5.92
C VAL A 199 -0.50 -5.73 5.34
N MET A 200 -0.36 -5.27 4.09
CA MET A 200 -1.34 -4.40 3.44
C MET A 200 -2.65 -5.12 3.16
N LEU A 201 -2.60 -6.39 2.76
CA LEU A 201 -3.81 -7.21 2.62
C LEU A 201 -4.57 -7.34 3.95
N LEU A 202 -3.86 -7.48 5.07
CA LEU A 202 -4.48 -7.53 6.39
C LEU A 202 -5.08 -6.18 6.81
N LEU A 203 -4.39 -5.06 6.53
CA LEU A 203 -4.93 -3.71 6.74
C LEU A 203 -6.21 -3.47 5.91
N MET A 204 -6.19 -3.82 4.63
CA MET A 204 -7.35 -3.73 3.74
C MET A 204 -8.49 -4.64 4.22
N ALA A 205 -8.19 -5.85 4.69
CA ALA A 205 -9.18 -6.76 5.26
C ALA A 205 -9.92 -6.10 6.45
N VAL A 206 -9.17 -5.48 7.37
CA VAL A 206 -9.77 -4.75 8.50
C VAL A 206 -10.64 -3.60 8.01
N ARG A 207 -10.15 -2.77 7.09
CA ARG A 207 -10.93 -1.65 6.51
C ARG A 207 -12.24 -2.11 5.89
N PHE A 208 -12.20 -3.17 5.09
CA PHE A 208 -13.39 -3.73 4.45
C PHE A 208 -14.37 -4.33 5.45
N VAL A 209 -13.89 -5.09 6.43
CA VAL A 209 -14.75 -5.67 7.48
C VAL A 209 -15.45 -4.58 8.27
N VAL A 210 -14.71 -3.56 8.72
CA VAL A 210 -15.28 -2.40 9.41
C VAL A 210 -16.31 -1.68 8.54
N GLY A 211 -15.98 -1.37 7.28
CA GLY A 211 -16.90 -0.73 6.34
C GLY A 211 -18.17 -1.56 6.05
N GLY A 212 -18.06 -2.89 6.06
CA GLY A 212 -19.18 -3.82 5.95
C GLY A 212 -20.12 -3.70 7.15
N PHE A 213 -19.59 -3.81 8.37
CA PHE A 213 -20.38 -3.66 9.60
C PHE A 213 -21.04 -2.29 9.72
N VAL A 214 -20.34 -1.21 9.37
CA VAL A 214 -20.93 0.15 9.35
C VAL A 214 -22.10 0.25 8.36
N SER A 215 -22.01 -0.40 7.20
CA SER A 215 -23.08 -0.41 6.19
C SER A 215 -24.33 -1.14 6.69
N PHE A 216 -24.16 -2.26 7.39
CA PHE A 216 -25.27 -2.99 8.03
C PHE A 216 -25.88 -2.22 9.20
N ALA A 217 -25.07 -1.60 10.06
CA ALA A 217 -25.55 -0.79 11.17
C ALA A 217 -26.37 0.42 10.70
N ALA A 218 -26.11 0.94 9.48
CA ALA A 218 -26.88 2.02 8.88
C ALA A 218 -28.29 1.61 8.41
N LEU A 219 -28.60 0.31 8.31
CA LEU A 219 -29.89 -0.18 7.81
C LEU A 219 -31.05 0.14 8.77
N GLY A 220 -30.77 0.25 10.07
CA GLY A 220 -31.73 0.61 11.11
C GLY A 220 -31.85 2.11 11.39
N ARG A 221 -31.05 2.96 10.71
CA ARG A 221 -31.07 4.41 10.95
C ARG A 221 -32.08 5.10 10.01
N PRO A 222 -32.89 6.04 10.52
CA PRO A 222 -33.78 6.82 9.67
C PRO A 222 -32.99 7.60 8.62
N PRO A 223 -33.59 7.93 7.46
CA PRO A 223 -33.00 8.82 6.48
C PRO A 223 -32.41 10.07 7.15
N ARG A 224 -31.11 10.33 6.94
CA ARG A 224 -30.62 11.70 7.14
C ARG A 224 -31.44 12.57 6.19
N GLN A 225 -32.31 13.40 6.76
CA GLN A 225 -32.99 14.46 6.04
C GLN A 225 -31.87 15.33 5.48
N LYS A 226 -31.67 15.26 4.16
CA LYS A 226 -30.88 16.29 3.49
C LYS A 226 -31.59 17.59 3.83
N ASP A 227 -30.84 18.56 4.35
CA ASP A 227 -31.31 19.92 4.49
C ASP A 227 -32.05 20.32 3.21
N GLY A 228 -33.15 21.07 3.39
CA GLY A 228 -34.09 21.43 2.33
C GLY A 228 -33.42 21.96 1.06
N PRO A 229 -34.18 22.05 -0.05
CA PRO A 229 -33.66 22.41 -1.36
C PRO A 229 -32.72 23.61 -1.26
N ASP A 230 -31.50 23.41 -1.77
CA ASP A 230 -30.40 24.36 -1.82
C ASP A 230 -30.92 25.72 -2.34
N PRO A 231 -30.88 26.81 -1.54
CA PRO A 231 -31.41 28.12 -1.95
C PRO A 231 -30.69 28.70 -3.18
N SER A 232 -29.52 28.17 -3.54
CA SER A 232 -28.80 28.54 -4.76
C SER A 232 -29.53 28.14 -6.06
N ALA A 233 -30.45 27.17 -6.01
CA ALA A 233 -31.24 26.75 -7.18
C ALA A 233 -32.34 27.76 -7.59
N ARG A 234 -32.69 28.72 -6.72
CA ARG A 234 -33.70 29.76 -7.03
C ARG A 234 -33.09 30.99 -7.70
N ALA A 235 -31.78 31.20 -7.62
CA ALA A 235 -31.14 32.39 -8.18
C ALA A 235 -30.90 32.33 -9.70
N GLY A 236 -30.98 31.14 -10.31
CA GLY A 236 -30.73 30.95 -11.75
C GLY A 236 -31.94 31.11 -12.67
N ALA A 237 -33.15 31.26 -12.14
CA ALA A 237 -34.40 31.25 -12.93
C ALA A 237 -34.94 32.67 -13.26
N GLY A 238 -34.13 33.72 -13.09
CA GLY A 238 -34.54 35.11 -13.30
C GLY A 238 -33.89 35.85 -14.47
N SER A 239 -33.10 35.18 -15.32
CA SER A 239 -32.37 35.84 -16.41
C SER A 239 -32.60 35.14 -17.76
N GLN A 240 -33.86 35.13 -18.20
CA GLN A 240 -34.20 34.97 -19.61
C GLN A 240 -35.26 36.03 -19.95
N ALA A 241 -34.80 37.26 -20.21
CA ALA A 241 -35.55 38.22 -20.99
C ALA A 241 -35.05 38.08 -22.45
N GLN A 242 -35.89 37.50 -23.31
CA GLN A 242 -35.72 37.50 -24.75
C GLN A 242 -35.82 38.94 -25.30
N PRO A 243 -34.97 39.36 -26.25
CA PRO A 243 -35.32 40.45 -27.13
C PRO A 243 -36.20 39.93 -28.27
N ALA A 244 -37.33 40.59 -28.48
CA ALA A 244 -38.20 40.40 -29.64
C ALA A 244 -37.47 40.81 -30.93
N GLU A 245 -37.42 39.90 -31.90
CA GLU A 245 -37.01 40.21 -33.27
C GLU A 245 -38.23 40.81 -33.98
N ASP A 246 -38.16 42.12 -34.19
CA ASP A 246 -39.21 42.92 -34.81
C ASP A 246 -39.07 42.85 -36.34
N ALA A 247 -40.20 42.65 -37.00
CA ALA A 247 -40.31 42.55 -38.44
C ALA A 247 -40.07 43.91 -39.12
N ARG A 248 -39.19 43.94 -40.13
CA ARG A 248 -39.32 44.72 -41.38
C ARG A 248 -38.17 44.45 -42.34
#